data_AF-A0A7T2D9Q9-F1
#
_entry.id   AF-A0A7T2D9Q9-F1
#
_cell.length_a   1.000
_cell.length_b   1.000
_cell.length_c   1.000
_cell.angle_alpha   90.00
_cell.angle_beta   90.00
_cell.angle_gamma   90.00
#
_symmetry.space_group_name_H-M   'P 1'
#
loop_
_entity.id
_entity.type
_entity.pdbx_description
1 polymer ?
#
loop_
_entity_poly.entity_id
_entity_poly.type
_entity_poly.pdbx_seq_one_letter_code
_entity_poly.pdbx_strand_id
1 'polypeptide(L)'
;MNITPSNLYRHVVRFAKAIIAKEGARIAKKIDKSNDPGALFITFQRKKNVSLRVLWEALSHLRNLRSPAYDVIANNKALHDELNNLIGLHKALSSPSPIVSEEMDQFVSFYKKQKNSVKNKSEYRRLLISLIVKKLPPSQACEAFSSAGLIDKITIHDVLKVLRKASAEGESNVFFDLKKKYLHQMSPPALVKAKYWEGRLVQDGSVVYKEIESDFCQLDKTLSKEYKLYLLGLLEAIPNEKNSLDCQIKSGKFVKIKRSIEEKIQLQQPFSFVRLNDGEGYGFPDVLPCPFDVERQELHWWGEVLSPELRNTIQENFRRSLPEHDLVGIPSVFRFIDELSINRDYSIFNNALLCRLFTLCHGYLKIYNGRAHVTEGQINLYLFDREYITKLAKLARRVVFISGAKREYLQSVFEDLPHATYIELPTHRLLKAEKFSCSEATQPLPYVYENYLDQIRSLAGPGVVFFISAGFIGKIFAAEVAKKGGVALDVGQSLMNIVANNIDA
;
A
#
# COMPACT_ATOMS: atom_id res chain seq x y z
N MET A 1 -22.68 38.68 19.86
CA MET A 1 -22.32 37.25 19.64
C MET A 1 -21.99 36.63 20.98
N ASN A 2 -22.81 35.70 21.49
CA ASN A 2 -22.52 35.01 22.76
C ASN A 2 -21.43 33.94 22.53
N ILE A 3 -20.19 34.27 22.90
CA ILE A 3 -19.09 33.29 22.88
C ILE A 3 -19.30 32.37 24.10
N THR A 4 -19.65 31.11 23.86
CA THR A 4 -19.73 30.12 24.93
C THR A 4 -18.35 29.89 25.56
N PRO A 5 -18.24 29.59 26.86
CA PRO A 5 -16.96 29.30 27.52
C PRO A 5 -16.11 28.23 26.81
N SER A 6 -16.75 27.24 26.18
CA SER A 6 -16.08 26.22 25.36
C SER A 6 -15.38 26.81 24.13
N ASN A 7 -16.02 27.77 23.45
CA ASN A 7 -15.44 28.43 22.28
C ASN A 7 -14.27 29.32 22.69
N LEU A 8 -14.37 30.04 23.82
CA LEU A 8 -13.27 30.85 24.36
C LEU A 8 -12.04 29.98 24.67
N TYR A 9 -12.22 28.86 25.36
CA TYR A 9 -11.12 27.92 25.65
C TYR A 9 -10.43 27.41 24.37
N ARG A 10 -11.20 27.02 23.35
CA ARG A 10 -10.63 26.59 22.05
C ARG A 10 -9.83 27.70 21.37
N HIS A 11 -10.32 28.94 21.43
CA HIS A 11 -9.59 30.10 20.88
C HIS A 11 -8.28 30.35 21.62
N VAL A 12 -8.29 30.32 22.95
CA VAL A 12 -7.07 30.49 23.77
C VAL A 12 -6.06 29.39 23.48
N VAL A 13 -6.48 28.13 23.40
CA VAL A 13 -5.60 27.00 23.08
C VAL A 13 -5.00 27.15 21.67
N ARG A 14 -5.79 27.55 20.67
CA ARG A 14 -5.30 27.81 19.30
C ARG A 14 -4.28 28.94 19.27
N PHE A 15 -4.56 30.04 19.97
CA PHE A 15 -3.67 31.19 20.05
C PHE A 15 -2.34 30.82 20.73
N ALA A 16 -2.39 30.10 21.85
CA ALA A 16 -1.18 29.63 22.53
C ALA A 16 -0.33 28.71 21.64
N LYS A 17 -0.97 27.79 20.88
CA LYS A 17 -0.25 26.95 19.90
C LYS A 17 0.41 27.78 18.81
N ALA A 18 -0.26 28.81 18.28
CA ALA A 18 0.30 29.68 17.26
C ALA A 18 1.54 30.46 17.77
N ILE A 19 1.50 30.94 19.03
CA ILE A 19 2.66 31.59 19.66
C ILE A 19 3.83 30.61 19.79
N ILE A 20 3.60 29.40 20.32
CA ILE A 20 4.65 28.39 20.47
C ILE A 20 5.26 28.05 19.11
N ALA A 21 4.44 27.84 18.08
CA ALA A 21 4.90 27.54 16.72
C ALA A 21 5.74 28.68 16.12
N LYS A 22 5.29 29.93 16.27
CA LYS A 22 6.04 31.11 15.79
C LYS A 22 7.39 31.23 16.48
N GLU A 23 7.43 31.04 17.79
CA GLU A 23 8.66 31.10 18.57
C GLU A 23 9.61 29.92 18.25
N GLY A 24 9.06 28.71 18.09
CA GLY A 24 9.79 27.53 17.63
C GLY A 24 10.45 27.76 16.27
N ALA A 25 9.71 28.28 15.29
CA ALA A 25 10.25 28.62 13.97
C ALA A 25 11.35 29.69 14.03
N ARG A 26 11.20 30.70 14.91
CA ARG A 26 12.22 31.73 15.14
C ARG A 26 13.51 31.13 15.70
N ILE A 27 13.40 30.23 16.67
CA ILE A 27 14.57 29.53 17.24
C ILE A 27 15.20 28.61 16.20
N ALA A 28 14.40 27.82 15.47
CA ALA A 28 14.88 26.95 14.40
C ALA A 28 15.73 27.73 13.38
N LYS A 29 15.23 28.88 12.88
CA LYS A 29 15.99 29.72 11.94
C LYS A 29 17.31 30.23 12.49
N LYS A 30 17.41 30.48 13.80
CA LYS A 30 18.68 30.89 14.44
C LYS A 30 19.65 29.72 14.54
N ILE A 31 19.14 28.54 14.87
CA ILE A 31 19.93 27.31 14.97
C ILE A 31 20.46 26.88 13.61
N ASP A 32 19.62 26.93 12.59
CA ASP A 32 19.96 26.57 11.21
C ASP A 32 21.08 27.45 10.62
N LYS A 33 21.17 28.70 11.07
CA LYS A 33 22.21 29.66 10.66
C LYS A 33 23.47 29.63 11.54
N SER A 34 23.50 28.81 12.58
CA SER A 34 24.63 28.72 13.50
C SER A 34 25.75 27.90 12.91
N ASN A 35 27.00 28.30 13.15
CA ASN A 35 28.17 27.47 12.85
C ASN A 35 28.26 26.23 13.76
N ASP A 36 27.62 26.28 14.94
CA ASP A 36 27.44 25.14 15.83
C ASP A 36 25.96 25.05 16.26
N PRO A 37 25.12 24.32 15.51
CA PRO A 37 23.72 24.16 15.83
C PRO A 37 23.48 23.39 17.14
N GLY A 38 24.36 22.44 17.47
CA GLY A 38 24.27 21.60 18.66
C GLY A 38 24.45 22.41 19.94
N ALA A 39 25.55 23.17 20.04
CA ALA A 39 25.82 24.01 21.20
C ALA A 39 24.77 25.13 21.37
N LEU A 40 24.32 25.72 20.26
CA LEU A 40 23.27 26.74 20.32
C LEU A 40 21.93 26.17 20.81
N PHE A 41 21.56 24.96 20.38
CA PHE A 41 20.37 24.28 20.89
C PHE A 41 20.46 24.02 22.40
N ILE A 42 21.59 23.51 22.90
CA ILE A 42 21.82 23.29 24.34
C ILE A 42 21.74 24.61 25.12
N THR A 43 22.23 25.71 24.52
CA THR A 43 22.11 27.05 25.10
C THR A 43 20.65 27.44 25.24
N PHE A 44 19.80 27.22 24.24
CA PHE A 44 18.36 27.45 24.36
C PHE A 44 17.70 26.51 25.37
N GLN A 45 18.12 25.25 25.45
CA GLN A 45 17.62 24.28 26.44
C GLN A 45 17.85 24.74 27.89
N ARG A 46 18.98 25.41 28.16
CA ARG A 46 19.32 25.92 29.49
C ARG A 46 18.64 27.25 29.83
N LYS A 47 18.03 27.95 28.85
CA LYS A 47 17.38 29.24 29.08
C LYS A 47 16.02 29.05 29.76
N LYS A 48 15.85 29.67 30.94
CA LYS A 48 14.61 29.58 31.74
C LYS A 48 13.34 30.01 30.99
N ASN A 49 13.44 30.91 30.02
CA ASN A 49 12.30 31.42 29.25
C ASN A 49 11.96 30.60 28.00
N VAL A 50 12.72 29.54 27.68
CA VAL A 50 12.44 28.68 26.53
C VAL A 50 11.92 27.34 27.02
N SER A 51 10.62 27.12 26.84
CA SER A 51 9.99 25.85 27.26
C SER A 51 10.39 24.68 26.35
N LEU A 52 10.34 23.45 26.89
CA LEU A 52 10.53 22.21 26.10
C LEU A 52 9.55 22.09 24.92
N ARG A 53 8.35 22.69 25.01
CA ARG A 53 7.40 22.74 23.89
C ARG A 53 7.93 23.57 22.72
N VAL A 54 8.49 24.73 23.04
CA VAL A 54 9.09 25.62 22.03
C VAL A 54 10.30 24.96 21.38
N LEU A 55 11.14 24.27 22.17
CA LEU A 55 12.29 23.53 21.63
C LEU A 55 11.87 22.37 20.73
N TRP A 56 10.82 21.64 21.11
CA TRP A 56 10.26 20.59 20.26
C TRP A 56 9.68 21.12 18.95
N GLU A 57 8.96 22.25 18.97
CA GLU A 57 8.51 22.91 17.74
C GLU A 57 9.69 23.37 16.87
N ALA A 58 10.76 23.88 17.46
CA ALA A 58 11.98 24.23 16.72
C ALA A 58 12.60 23.01 16.03
N LEU A 59 12.74 21.87 16.74
CA LEU A 59 13.23 20.61 16.17
C LEU A 59 12.32 20.10 15.06
N SER A 60 11.00 20.16 15.27
CA SER A 60 10.01 19.75 14.27
C SER A 60 10.13 20.60 13.00
N HIS A 61 10.37 21.91 13.14
CA HIS A 61 10.61 22.81 12.02
C HIS A 61 11.89 22.45 11.25
N LEU A 62 13.02 22.27 11.95
CA LEU A 62 14.28 21.87 11.33
C LEU A 62 14.16 20.54 10.57
N ARG A 63 13.49 19.55 11.17
CA ARG A 63 13.22 18.25 10.54
C ARG A 63 12.37 18.40 9.27
N ASN A 64 11.29 19.18 9.34
CA ASN A 64 10.40 19.37 8.18
C ASN A 64 11.12 20.08 7.03
N LEU A 65 12.09 20.94 7.34
CA LEU A 65 13.01 21.56 6.37
C LEU A 65 14.13 20.63 5.89
N ARG A 66 14.27 19.43 6.48
CA ARG A 66 15.39 18.51 6.27
C ARG A 66 16.75 19.18 6.50
N SER A 67 16.82 20.07 7.50
CA SER A 67 18.05 20.79 7.82
C SER A 67 19.09 19.86 8.46
N PRO A 68 20.37 19.90 8.03
CA PRO A 68 21.46 19.17 8.68
C PRO A 68 21.62 19.50 10.18
N ALA A 69 21.19 20.69 10.61
CA ALA A 69 21.19 21.08 12.02
C ALA A 69 20.33 20.14 12.88
N TYR A 70 19.24 19.59 12.32
CA TYR A 70 18.43 18.61 13.01
C TYR A 70 19.24 17.36 13.36
N ASP A 71 20.01 16.82 12.41
CA ASP A 71 20.78 15.59 12.61
C ASP A 71 21.90 15.79 13.64
N VAL A 72 22.58 16.93 13.60
CA VAL A 72 23.58 17.32 14.60
C VAL A 72 22.97 17.33 16.01
N ILE A 73 21.79 17.93 16.16
CA ILE A 73 21.12 18.00 17.47
C ILE A 73 20.58 16.63 17.88
N ALA A 74 19.97 15.88 16.96
CA ALA A 74 19.35 14.58 17.20
C ALA A 74 20.34 13.47 17.59
N ASN A 75 21.64 13.70 17.41
CA ASN A 75 22.71 12.80 17.82
C ASN A 75 23.47 13.31 19.07
N ASN A 76 23.05 14.43 19.66
CA ASN A 76 23.69 15.01 20.83
C ASN A 76 23.20 14.33 22.13
N LYS A 77 24.14 13.77 22.90
CA LYS A 77 23.84 13.06 24.16
C LYS A 77 23.39 13.98 25.32
N ALA A 78 23.63 15.29 25.24
CA ALA A 78 23.34 16.26 26.30
C ALA A 78 21.90 16.83 26.27
N LEU A 79 21.03 16.28 25.44
CA LEU A 79 19.63 16.70 25.35
C LEU A 79 18.83 16.29 26.60
N HIS A 80 17.80 17.06 26.89
CA HIS A 80 16.81 16.71 27.91
C HIS A 80 16.12 15.38 27.56
N ASP A 81 15.92 14.49 28.53
CA ASP A 81 15.39 13.13 28.33
C ASP A 81 14.09 13.09 27.50
N GLU A 82 13.17 14.00 27.76
CA GLU A 82 11.93 14.14 26.97
C GLU A 82 12.18 14.39 25.48
N LEU A 83 13.14 15.26 25.15
CA LEU A 83 13.48 15.56 23.76
C LEU A 83 14.20 14.38 23.11
N ASN A 84 15.12 13.73 23.83
CA ASN A 84 15.77 12.49 23.40
C ASN A 84 14.74 11.40 23.03
N ASN A 85 13.75 11.17 23.90
CA ASN A 85 12.73 10.15 23.65
C ASN A 85 11.81 10.54 22.48
N LEU A 86 11.42 11.81 22.33
CA LEU A 86 10.62 12.26 21.19
C LEU A 86 11.36 12.11 19.85
N ILE A 87 12.67 12.40 19.84
CA ILE A 87 13.54 12.17 18.68
C ILE A 87 13.64 10.67 18.39
N GLY A 88 13.85 9.84 19.41
CA GLY A 88 13.87 8.38 19.29
C GLY A 88 12.59 7.82 18.68
N LEU A 89 11.42 8.20 19.21
CA LEU A 89 10.10 7.82 18.66
C LEU A 89 9.98 8.18 17.17
N HIS A 90 10.45 9.36 16.79
CA HIS A 90 10.41 9.81 15.40
C HIS A 90 11.36 9.04 14.49
N LYS A 91 12.59 8.75 14.95
CA LYS A 91 13.56 7.92 14.25
C LYS A 91 12.98 6.51 14.04
N ALA A 92 12.45 5.89 15.09
CA ALA A 92 11.82 4.57 15.04
C ALA A 92 10.59 4.54 14.10
N LEU A 93 9.75 5.58 14.11
CA LEU A 93 8.60 5.70 13.20
C LEU A 93 9.00 5.83 11.73
N SER A 94 10.14 6.48 11.47
CA SER A 94 10.63 6.76 10.12
C SER A 94 11.52 5.64 9.57
N SER A 95 12.13 4.85 10.46
CA SER A 95 12.88 3.64 10.10
C SER A 95 11.99 2.67 9.30
N PRO A 96 12.50 2.03 8.24
CA PRO A 96 11.79 0.94 7.58
C PRO A 96 11.75 -0.32 8.46
N SER A 97 12.82 -0.59 9.23
CA SER A 97 13.01 -1.81 10.02
C SER A 97 11.94 -1.99 11.11
N PRO A 98 11.64 -3.25 11.51
CA PRO A 98 10.85 -3.52 12.71
C PRO A 98 11.48 -2.87 13.95
N ILE A 99 10.65 -2.53 14.94
CA ILE A 99 11.18 -2.04 16.22
C ILE A 99 11.52 -3.23 17.10
N VAL A 100 12.66 -3.15 17.79
CA VAL A 100 13.10 -4.17 18.75
C VAL A 100 12.30 -4.01 20.06
N SER A 101 11.96 -5.12 20.73
CA SER A 101 11.10 -5.11 21.94
C SER A 101 11.65 -4.19 23.04
N GLU A 102 12.95 -4.25 23.31
CA GLU A 102 13.59 -3.44 24.34
C GLU A 102 13.47 -1.93 24.05
N GLU A 103 13.55 -1.52 22.78
CA GLU A 103 13.39 -0.12 22.40
C GLU A 103 11.94 0.35 22.62
N MET A 104 10.95 -0.48 22.26
CA MET A 104 9.55 -0.18 22.53
C MET A 104 9.27 -0.08 24.04
N ASP A 105 9.81 -1.01 24.84
CA ASP A 105 9.66 -1.02 26.29
C ASP A 105 10.25 0.23 26.95
N GLN A 106 11.36 0.74 26.43
CA GLN A 106 11.93 2.03 26.86
C GLN A 106 10.93 3.17 26.64
N PHE A 107 10.33 3.27 25.46
CA PHE A 107 9.36 4.34 25.17
C PHE A 107 8.09 4.24 26.01
N VAL A 108 7.59 3.01 26.23
CA VAL A 108 6.41 2.74 27.06
C VAL A 108 6.71 3.06 28.53
N SER A 109 7.86 2.62 29.05
CA SER A 109 8.32 2.85 30.42
C SER A 109 8.53 4.35 30.69
N PHE A 110 9.15 5.07 29.76
CA PHE A 110 9.31 6.52 29.85
C PHE A 110 7.95 7.21 29.96
N TYR A 111 7.00 6.89 29.07
CA TYR A 111 5.66 7.48 29.11
C TYR A 111 4.95 7.16 30.42
N LYS A 112 4.98 5.91 30.88
CA LYS A 112 4.32 5.48 32.11
C LYS A 112 4.86 6.23 33.34
N LYS A 113 6.18 6.34 33.46
CA LYS A 113 6.85 7.04 34.57
C LYS A 113 6.63 8.56 34.53
N GLN A 114 6.63 9.16 33.33
CA GLN A 114 6.65 10.61 33.17
C GLN A 114 5.31 11.20 32.68
N LYS A 115 4.23 10.42 32.55
CA LYS A 115 2.96 10.89 31.96
C LYS A 115 2.37 12.15 32.63
N ASN A 116 2.73 12.46 33.87
CA ASN A 116 2.24 13.65 34.58
C ASN A 116 3.21 14.84 34.53
N SER A 117 4.48 14.61 34.19
CA SER A 117 5.57 15.61 34.16
C SER A 117 5.97 16.03 32.73
N VAL A 118 5.74 15.19 31.72
CA VAL A 118 6.08 15.44 30.30
C VAL A 118 5.39 16.70 29.80
N LYS A 119 6.17 17.68 29.31
CA LYS A 119 5.65 18.96 28.83
C LYS A 119 4.92 18.79 27.49
N ASN A 120 5.41 17.92 26.62
CA ASN A 120 4.85 17.55 25.31
C ASN A 120 3.96 16.30 25.35
N LYS A 121 3.24 16.05 26.47
CA LYS A 121 2.48 14.80 26.71
C LYS A 121 1.59 14.36 25.55
N SER A 122 0.83 15.31 24.96
CA SER A 122 -0.09 14.99 23.86
C SER A 122 0.64 14.49 22.62
N GLU A 123 1.80 15.07 22.33
CA GLU A 123 2.60 14.74 21.16
C GLU A 123 3.31 13.41 21.37
N TYR A 124 3.94 13.21 22.53
CA TYR A 124 4.53 11.93 22.92
C TYR A 124 3.50 10.80 22.80
N ARG A 125 2.31 10.98 23.39
CA ARG A 125 1.23 10.00 23.32
C ARG A 125 0.85 9.68 21.88
N ARG A 126 0.69 10.71 21.04
CA ARG A 126 0.31 10.54 19.62
C ARG A 126 1.37 9.74 18.85
N LEU A 127 2.64 10.05 19.06
CA LEU A 127 3.77 9.36 18.44
C LEU A 127 3.89 7.92 18.93
N LEU A 128 3.77 7.69 20.23
CA LEU A 128 3.81 6.35 20.82
C LEU A 128 2.66 5.48 20.29
N ILE A 129 1.41 5.98 20.25
CA ILE A 129 0.29 5.25 19.64
C ILE A 129 0.59 4.94 18.17
N SER A 130 1.07 5.93 17.41
CA SER A 130 1.40 5.74 16.00
C SER A 130 2.48 4.67 15.81
N LEU A 131 3.48 4.64 16.69
CA LEU A 131 4.58 3.68 16.66
C LEU A 131 4.07 2.28 16.98
N ILE A 132 3.30 2.11 18.06
CA ILE A 132 2.68 0.84 18.45
C ILE A 132 1.87 0.26 17.29
N VAL A 133 0.93 1.02 16.73
CA VAL A 133 0.08 0.56 15.62
C VAL A 133 0.91 0.20 14.38
N LYS A 134 1.90 1.04 14.04
CA LYS A 134 2.67 0.87 12.81
C LYS A 134 3.66 -0.31 12.91
N LYS A 135 4.34 -0.46 14.05
CA LYS A 135 5.55 -1.29 14.16
C LYS A 135 5.38 -2.61 14.91
N LEU A 136 4.37 -2.74 15.77
CA LEU A 136 4.16 -3.99 16.51
C LEU A 136 3.15 -4.91 15.80
N PRO A 137 3.31 -6.24 15.94
CA PRO A 137 2.23 -7.19 15.72
C PRO A 137 0.99 -6.85 16.57
N PRO A 138 -0.22 -7.21 16.12
CA PRO A 138 -1.49 -6.96 16.81
C PRO A 138 -1.53 -7.34 18.29
N SER A 139 -1.12 -8.56 18.67
CA SER A 139 -1.06 -9.00 20.07
C SER A 139 -0.17 -8.10 20.92
N GLN A 140 1.06 -7.88 20.48
CA GLN A 140 2.03 -7.00 21.14
C GLN A 140 1.54 -5.55 21.20
N ALA A 141 0.79 -5.08 20.20
CA ALA A 141 0.21 -3.74 20.21
C ALA A 141 -0.82 -3.57 21.34
N CYS A 142 -1.69 -4.56 21.54
CA CYS A 142 -2.67 -4.57 22.64
C CYS A 142 -2.00 -4.60 24.02
N GLU A 143 -0.93 -5.38 24.17
CA GLU A 143 -0.11 -5.42 25.38
C GLU A 143 0.57 -4.07 25.64
N ALA A 144 1.22 -3.49 24.63
CA ALA A 144 1.87 -2.19 24.73
C ALA A 144 0.88 -1.07 25.10
N PHE A 145 -0.32 -1.05 24.51
CA PHE A 145 -1.36 -0.09 24.90
C PHE A 145 -1.80 -0.26 26.34
N SER A 146 -1.96 -1.50 26.81
CA SER A 146 -2.38 -1.80 28.18
C SER A 146 -1.29 -1.39 29.18
N SER A 147 -0.03 -1.79 28.92
CA SER A 147 1.15 -1.44 29.71
C SER A 147 1.38 0.07 29.82
N ALA A 148 1.11 0.81 28.74
CA ALA A 148 1.22 2.27 28.69
C ALA A 148 0.01 3.01 29.29
N GLY A 149 -1.09 2.32 29.62
CA GLY A 149 -2.36 2.94 30.03
C GLY A 149 -2.98 3.79 28.93
N LEU A 150 -2.85 3.34 27.67
CA LEU A 150 -3.28 4.05 26.47
C LEU A 150 -4.53 3.45 25.83
N ILE A 151 -5.02 2.30 26.30
CA ILE A 151 -6.14 1.60 25.68
C ILE A 151 -7.39 2.50 25.54
N ASP A 152 -7.75 3.26 26.57
CA ASP A 152 -8.91 4.18 26.49
C ASP A 152 -8.58 5.53 25.82
N LYS A 153 -7.40 5.65 25.20
CA LYS A 153 -6.92 6.85 24.51
C LYS A 153 -6.69 6.66 23.02
N ILE A 154 -6.74 5.41 22.52
CA ILE A 154 -6.67 5.15 21.08
C ILE A 154 -7.97 5.53 20.41
N THR A 155 -7.89 5.97 19.16
CA THR A 155 -9.07 6.32 18.37
C THR A 155 -9.61 5.09 17.63
N ILE A 156 -10.84 5.15 17.13
CA ILE A 156 -11.38 4.09 16.25
C ILE A 156 -10.53 3.90 14.99
N HIS A 157 -9.90 4.97 14.50
CA HIS A 157 -8.97 4.85 13.38
C HIS A 157 -7.72 4.02 13.74
N ASP A 158 -7.22 4.13 14.96
CA ASP A 158 -6.09 3.33 15.45
C ASP A 158 -6.52 1.87 15.68
N VAL A 159 -7.71 1.66 16.25
CA VAL A 159 -8.33 0.32 16.41
C VAL A 159 -8.46 -0.37 15.05
N LEU A 160 -9.02 0.31 14.04
CA LEU A 160 -9.19 -0.27 12.71
C LEU A 160 -7.86 -0.67 12.06
N LYS A 161 -6.78 0.08 12.30
CA LYS A 161 -5.45 -0.32 11.82
C LYS A 161 -4.96 -1.61 12.48
N VAL A 162 -5.17 -1.77 13.78
CA VAL A 162 -4.82 -3.01 14.51
C VAL A 162 -5.68 -4.17 14.03
N LEU A 163 -6.99 -3.97 13.88
CA LEU A 163 -7.91 -4.98 13.33
C LEU A 163 -7.51 -5.42 11.92
N ARG A 164 -7.13 -4.49 11.04
CA ARG A 164 -6.64 -4.83 9.70
C ARG A 164 -5.38 -5.71 9.74
N LYS A 165 -4.43 -5.39 10.62
CA LYS A 165 -3.21 -6.20 10.81
C LYS A 165 -3.54 -7.58 11.40
N ALA A 166 -4.39 -7.64 12.43
CA ALA A 166 -4.84 -8.90 13.03
C ALA A 166 -5.52 -9.82 12.01
N SER A 167 -6.37 -9.25 11.14
CA SER A 167 -6.98 -9.97 10.03
C SER A 167 -5.95 -10.50 9.02
N ALA A 168 -4.96 -9.68 8.65
CA ALA A 168 -3.92 -10.08 7.71
C ALA A 168 -2.95 -11.14 8.27
N GLU A 169 -2.68 -11.09 9.58
CA GLU A 169 -1.75 -11.98 10.29
C GLU A 169 -2.46 -13.22 10.87
N GLY A 170 -3.78 -13.33 10.74
CA GLY A 170 -4.55 -14.46 11.25
C GLY A 170 -4.76 -14.45 12.78
N GLU A 171 -4.51 -13.34 13.46
CA GLU A 171 -4.68 -13.19 14.92
C GLU A 171 -6.16 -13.01 15.30
N SER A 172 -6.95 -14.08 15.17
CA SER A 172 -8.40 -14.07 15.39
C SER A 172 -8.81 -13.60 16.80
N ASN A 173 -8.16 -14.10 17.85
CA ASN A 173 -8.46 -13.73 19.23
C ASN A 173 -8.33 -12.21 19.45
N VAL A 174 -7.20 -11.63 19.04
CA VAL A 174 -6.95 -10.18 19.14
C VAL A 174 -7.99 -9.39 18.36
N PHE A 175 -8.34 -9.86 17.15
CA PHE A 175 -9.34 -9.22 16.31
C PHE A 175 -10.70 -9.16 17.00
N PHE A 176 -11.22 -10.30 17.47
CA PHE A 176 -12.56 -10.38 18.06
C PHE A 176 -12.66 -9.65 19.40
N ASP A 177 -11.64 -9.74 20.26
CA ASP A 177 -11.62 -9.04 21.54
C ASP A 177 -11.61 -7.52 21.34
N LEU A 178 -10.76 -7.03 20.44
CA LEU A 178 -10.67 -5.60 20.16
C LEU A 178 -11.92 -5.08 19.45
N LYS A 179 -12.47 -5.82 18.47
CA LYS A 179 -13.74 -5.49 17.82
C LYS A 179 -14.86 -5.40 18.85
N LYS A 180 -15.01 -6.40 19.72
CA LYS A 180 -16.04 -6.43 20.78
C LYS A 180 -15.91 -5.24 21.72
N LYS A 181 -14.69 -4.91 22.16
CA LYS A 181 -14.43 -3.79 23.07
C LYS A 181 -14.85 -2.44 22.48
N TYR A 182 -14.62 -2.21 21.19
CA TYR A 182 -14.88 -0.91 20.53
C TYR A 182 -16.15 -0.90 19.66
N LEU A 183 -16.92 -1.99 19.60
CA LEU A 183 -18.07 -2.14 18.73
C LEU A 183 -19.06 -0.97 18.83
N HIS A 184 -19.41 -0.57 20.05
CA HIS A 184 -20.35 0.51 20.35
C HIS A 184 -19.87 1.92 19.92
N GLN A 185 -18.58 2.07 19.60
CA GLN A 185 -17.98 3.33 19.14
C GLN A 185 -17.77 3.34 17.61
N MET A 186 -17.98 2.21 16.93
CA MET A 186 -17.76 2.11 15.49
C MET A 186 -18.93 2.75 14.74
N SER A 187 -18.60 3.76 13.92
CA SER A 187 -19.51 4.27 12.90
C SER A 187 -19.87 3.20 11.85
N PRO A 188 -20.96 3.34 11.08
CA PRO A 188 -21.31 2.38 10.03
C PRO A 188 -20.17 2.08 9.03
N PRO A 189 -19.41 3.09 8.53
CA PRO A 189 -18.21 2.83 7.71
C PRO A 189 -17.13 1.98 8.40
N ALA A 190 -16.96 2.15 9.72
CA ALA A 190 -16.00 1.37 10.50
C ALA A 190 -16.48 -0.09 10.68
N LEU A 191 -17.78 -0.29 10.87
CA LEU A 191 -18.40 -1.61 10.96
C LEU A 191 -18.25 -2.40 9.64
N VAL A 192 -18.48 -1.76 8.49
CA VAL A 192 -18.28 -2.40 7.18
C VAL A 192 -16.84 -2.86 6.97
N LYS A 193 -15.85 -2.01 7.32
CA LYS A 193 -14.43 -2.40 7.29
C LYS A 193 -14.15 -3.58 8.22
N ALA A 194 -14.65 -3.54 9.45
CA ALA A 194 -14.46 -4.62 10.41
C ALA A 194 -15.10 -5.94 9.93
N LYS A 195 -16.32 -5.90 9.38
CA LYS A 195 -17.01 -7.09 8.83
C LYS A 195 -16.23 -7.70 7.66
N TYR A 196 -15.69 -6.87 6.78
CA TYR A 196 -14.83 -7.35 5.70
C TYR A 196 -13.58 -8.08 6.23
N TRP A 197 -12.85 -7.47 7.17
CA TRP A 197 -11.63 -8.07 7.72
C TRP A 197 -11.91 -9.32 8.58
N GLU A 198 -13.06 -9.37 9.25
CA GLU A 198 -13.56 -10.57 9.94
C GLU A 198 -13.78 -11.74 8.98
N GLY A 199 -14.34 -11.47 7.80
CA GLY A 199 -14.55 -12.51 6.78
C GLY A 199 -13.27 -13.19 6.30
N ARG A 200 -12.10 -12.58 6.49
CA ARG A 200 -10.81 -13.22 6.18
C ARG A 200 -10.36 -14.20 7.26
N LEU A 201 -10.86 -14.04 8.49
CA LEU A 201 -10.51 -14.88 9.64
C LEU A 201 -11.44 -16.08 9.79
N VAL A 202 -12.71 -15.91 9.39
CA VAL A 202 -13.72 -16.94 9.60
C VAL A 202 -13.83 -17.85 8.37
N GLN A 203 -13.49 -19.13 8.54
CA GLN A 203 -13.45 -20.11 7.44
C GLN A 203 -14.79 -20.79 7.15
N ASP A 204 -15.81 -20.61 8.00
CA ASP A 204 -17.09 -21.32 7.92
C ASP A 204 -18.12 -20.69 6.94
N GLY A 205 -17.77 -19.57 6.30
CA GLY A 205 -18.67 -18.88 5.37
C GLY A 205 -19.77 -18.04 6.03
N SER A 206 -19.71 -17.82 7.36
CA SER A 206 -20.61 -16.91 8.08
C SER A 206 -20.61 -15.48 7.57
N VAL A 207 -19.53 -15.06 6.90
CA VAL A 207 -19.44 -13.76 6.24
C VAL A 207 -19.58 -13.92 4.74
N VAL A 208 -20.65 -13.35 4.17
CA VAL A 208 -20.98 -13.47 2.76
C VAL A 208 -20.59 -12.20 2.00
N TYR A 209 -19.90 -12.34 0.87
CA TYR A 209 -19.48 -11.22 0.00
C TYR A 209 -20.63 -10.25 -0.32
N LYS A 210 -21.78 -10.80 -0.71
CA LYS A 210 -22.96 -10.00 -1.08
C LYS A 210 -23.55 -9.21 0.07
N GLU A 211 -23.42 -9.70 1.30
CA GLU A 211 -23.82 -8.93 2.47
C GLU A 211 -22.86 -7.77 2.72
N ILE A 212 -21.55 -7.99 2.66
CA ILE A 212 -20.56 -6.90 2.79
C ILE A 212 -20.79 -5.84 1.71
N GLU A 213 -21.05 -6.27 0.47
CA GLU A 213 -21.32 -5.36 -0.65
C GLU A 213 -22.62 -4.57 -0.44
N SER A 214 -23.67 -5.23 0.04
CA SER A 214 -24.93 -4.59 0.40
C SER A 214 -24.74 -3.57 1.53
N ASP A 215 -24.07 -3.94 2.62
CA ASP A 215 -23.80 -3.06 3.75
C ASP A 215 -23.00 -1.83 3.31
N PHE A 216 -22.01 -2.01 2.42
CA PHE A 216 -21.25 -0.92 1.82
C PHE A 216 -22.14 0.01 0.98
N CYS A 217 -23.03 -0.54 0.15
CA CYS A 217 -23.95 0.23 -0.69
C CYS A 217 -25.03 0.98 0.10
N GLN A 218 -25.32 0.55 1.34
CA GLN A 218 -26.28 1.20 2.23
C GLN A 218 -25.70 2.37 3.02
N LEU A 219 -24.37 2.56 3.01
CA LEU A 219 -23.75 3.69 3.71
C LEU A 219 -24.20 5.02 3.08
N ASP A 220 -24.51 6.01 3.93
CA ASP A 220 -24.69 7.39 3.50
C ASP A 220 -23.34 8.06 3.24
N LYS A 221 -22.68 7.62 2.17
CA LYS A 221 -21.38 8.10 1.69
C LYS A 221 -21.45 8.29 0.18
N THR A 222 -20.81 9.34 -0.32
CA THR A 222 -20.75 9.64 -1.76
C THR A 222 -20.11 8.49 -2.53
N LEU A 223 -18.98 7.97 -2.05
CA LEU A 223 -18.31 6.81 -2.64
C LEU A 223 -19.23 5.58 -2.78
N SER A 224 -20.06 5.28 -1.77
CA SER A 224 -20.99 4.15 -1.80
C SER A 224 -22.09 4.34 -2.85
N LYS A 225 -22.63 5.57 -2.96
CA LYS A 225 -23.63 5.93 -3.98
C LYS A 225 -23.03 5.84 -5.38
N GLU A 226 -21.82 6.34 -5.58
CA GLU A 226 -21.08 6.26 -6.85
C GLU A 226 -20.76 4.81 -7.24
N TYR A 227 -20.32 3.97 -6.29
CA TYR A 227 -20.09 2.54 -6.54
C TYR A 227 -21.36 1.85 -7.03
N LYS A 228 -22.49 2.09 -6.34
CA LYS A 228 -23.80 1.55 -6.73
C LYS A 228 -24.21 2.01 -8.13
N LEU A 229 -23.98 3.28 -8.45
CA LEU A 229 -24.34 3.88 -9.74
C LEU A 229 -23.49 3.35 -10.90
N TYR A 230 -22.16 3.31 -10.74
CA TYR A 230 -21.24 3.08 -11.85
C TYR A 230 -20.71 1.64 -11.94
N LEU A 231 -20.64 0.88 -10.84
CA LEU A 231 -19.92 -0.40 -10.82
C LEU A 231 -20.80 -1.60 -10.44
N LEU A 232 -21.77 -1.45 -9.53
CA LEU A 232 -22.52 -2.59 -8.99
C LEU A 232 -23.19 -3.43 -10.11
N GLY A 233 -23.93 -2.80 -11.01
CA GLY A 233 -24.60 -3.51 -12.10
C GLY A 233 -23.62 -4.20 -13.07
N LEU A 234 -22.44 -3.61 -13.29
CA LEU A 234 -21.40 -4.21 -14.14
C LEU A 234 -20.74 -5.43 -13.47
N LEU A 235 -20.53 -5.37 -12.15
CA LEU A 235 -19.98 -6.49 -11.38
C LEU A 235 -20.99 -7.62 -11.24
N GLU A 236 -22.28 -7.31 -11.12
CA GLU A 236 -23.37 -8.29 -11.09
C GLU A 236 -23.59 -9.01 -12.42
N ALA A 237 -23.19 -8.39 -13.53
CA ALA A 237 -23.22 -9.02 -14.85
C ALA A 237 -22.14 -10.09 -15.06
N ILE A 238 -21.17 -10.23 -14.14
CA ILE A 238 -20.17 -11.29 -14.21
C ILE A 238 -20.83 -12.64 -13.87
N PRO A 239 -20.78 -13.65 -14.76
CA PRO A 239 -21.38 -14.96 -14.49
C PRO A 239 -20.83 -15.60 -13.21
N ASN A 240 -21.70 -16.27 -12.43
CA ASN A 240 -21.36 -16.80 -11.12
C ASN A 240 -20.19 -17.81 -11.17
N GLU A 241 -20.13 -18.64 -12.21
CA GLU A 241 -19.06 -19.61 -12.46
C GLU A 241 -17.74 -18.96 -12.85
N LYS A 242 -17.79 -17.72 -13.34
CA LYS A 242 -16.61 -16.89 -13.66
C LYS A 242 -16.21 -15.97 -12.51
N ASN A 243 -17.03 -15.83 -11.47
CA ASN A 243 -16.83 -14.84 -10.43
C ASN A 243 -16.09 -15.41 -9.19
N SER A 244 -14.88 -14.91 -8.97
CA SER A 244 -14.03 -15.20 -7.80
C SER A 244 -13.55 -13.92 -7.10
N LEU A 245 -14.38 -12.87 -7.09
CA LEU A 245 -14.08 -11.59 -6.40
C LEU A 245 -14.01 -11.72 -4.87
N ASP A 246 -14.62 -12.77 -4.31
CA ASP A 246 -14.68 -13.10 -2.87
C ASP A 246 -13.57 -14.07 -2.42
N CYS A 247 -12.54 -14.32 -3.25
CA CYS A 247 -11.48 -15.26 -2.95
C CYS A 247 -10.70 -14.94 -1.66
N GLN A 248 -10.69 -13.68 -1.22
CA GLN A 248 -10.02 -13.26 0.03
C GLN A 248 -10.76 -13.70 1.31
N ILE A 249 -12.06 -13.98 1.22
CA ILE A 249 -12.87 -14.44 2.37
C ILE A 249 -13.35 -15.89 2.19
N LYS A 250 -13.16 -16.49 1.00
CA LYS A 250 -13.46 -17.89 0.72
C LYS A 250 -12.22 -18.64 0.23
N SER A 251 -11.52 -19.27 1.18
CA SER A 251 -10.31 -20.07 0.92
C SER A 251 -10.48 -21.09 -0.21
N GLY A 252 -11.65 -21.71 -0.34
CA GLY A 252 -11.93 -22.68 -1.40
C GLY A 252 -11.78 -22.13 -2.83
N LYS A 253 -12.12 -20.86 -3.08
CA LYS A 253 -11.94 -20.25 -4.42
C LYS A 253 -10.47 -19.96 -4.71
N PHE A 254 -9.73 -19.52 -3.70
CA PHE A 254 -8.30 -19.31 -3.82
C PHE A 254 -7.55 -20.61 -4.13
N VAL A 255 -7.89 -21.72 -3.46
CA VAL A 255 -7.34 -23.05 -3.75
C VAL A 255 -7.67 -23.50 -5.18
N LYS A 256 -8.90 -23.25 -5.66
CA LYS A 256 -9.30 -23.55 -7.04
C LYS A 256 -8.46 -22.79 -8.07
N ILE A 257 -8.17 -21.50 -7.83
CA ILE A 257 -7.30 -20.70 -8.70
C ILE A 257 -5.89 -21.28 -8.73
N LYS A 258 -5.29 -21.57 -7.57
CA LYS A 258 -3.95 -22.18 -7.48
C LYS A 258 -3.89 -23.49 -8.26
N ARG A 259 -4.86 -24.38 -8.03
CA ARG A 259 -4.94 -25.67 -8.71
C ARG A 259 -5.11 -25.52 -10.22
N SER A 260 -5.95 -24.58 -10.66
CA SER A 260 -6.15 -24.31 -12.09
C SER A 260 -4.86 -23.85 -12.78
N ILE A 261 -4.05 -23.01 -12.13
CA ILE A 261 -2.75 -22.58 -12.67
C ILE A 261 -1.79 -23.77 -12.77
N GLU A 262 -1.68 -24.58 -11.71
CA GLU A 262 -0.85 -25.78 -11.69
C GLU A 262 -1.24 -26.77 -12.80
N GLU A 263 -2.53 -27.05 -12.94
CA GLU A 263 -3.08 -27.93 -13.99
C GLU A 263 -2.74 -27.41 -15.39
N LYS A 264 -2.87 -26.10 -15.64
CA LYS A 264 -2.55 -25.51 -16.95
C LYS A 264 -1.08 -25.65 -17.32
N ILE A 265 -0.19 -25.48 -16.34
CA ILE A 265 1.25 -25.65 -16.54
C ILE A 265 1.59 -27.13 -16.82
N GLN A 266 1.07 -28.05 -16.01
CA GLN A 266 1.29 -29.49 -16.16
C GLN A 266 0.79 -30.02 -17.51
N LEU A 267 -0.40 -29.57 -17.93
CA LEU A 267 -1.00 -29.93 -19.21
C LEU A 267 -0.42 -29.15 -20.39
N GLN A 268 0.53 -28.24 -20.15
CA GLN A 268 1.16 -27.37 -21.16
C GLN A 268 0.14 -26.60 -22.00
N GLN A 269 -0.98 -26.22 -21.39
CA GLN A 269 -2.03 -25.46 -22.05
C GLN A 269 -1.76 -23.96 -21.93
N PRO A 270 -2.06 -23.18 -22.98
CA PRO A 270 -1.98 -21.73 -22.88
C PRO A 270 -2.86 -21.23 -21.74
N PHE A 271 -2.32 -20.27 -21.00
CA PHE A 271 -3.04 -19.63 -19.91
C PHE A 271 -2.46 -18.23 -19.65
N SER A 272 -3.30 -17.23 -19.49
CA SER A 272 -2.87 -15.89 -19.09
C SER A 272 -3.62 -15.41 -17.85
N PHE A 273 -2.86 -15.11 -16.80
CA PHE A 273 -3.32 -14.37 -15.64
C PHE A 273 -2.76 -12.95 -15.63
N VAL A 274 -3.66 -11.95 -15.59
CA VAL A 274 -3.30 -10.54 -15.43
C VAL A 274 -4.10 -9.87 -14.30
N ARG A 275 -3.58 -8.78 -13.76
CA ARG A 275 -4.28 -7.95 -12.77
C ARG A 275 -4.40 -6.53 -13.28
N LEU A 276 -5.60 -6.00 -13.24
CA LEU A 276 -5.86 -4.59 -13.53
C LEU A 276 -6.09 -3.89 -12.19
N ASN A 277 -5.33 -2.84 -11.90
CA ASN A 277 -5.48 -1.98 -10.72
C ASN A 277 -5.61 -0.51 -11.13
N ASP A 278 -5.51 0.43 -10.18
CA ASP A 278 -5.74 1.86 -10.44
C ASP A 278 -4.89 2.41 -11.61
N GLY A 279 -3.65 1.93 -11.75
CA GLY A 279 -2.80 2.28 -12.87
C GLY A 279 -3.39 1.95 -14.24
N GLU A 280 -4.00 0.78 -14.39
CA GLU A 280 -4.56 0.30 -15.65
C GLU A 280 -5.80 1.08 -16.14
N GLY A 281 -6.33 2.02 -15.34
CA GLY A 281 -7.27 3.03 -15.82
C GLY A 281 -6.71 3.89 -16.97
N TYR A 282 -5.38 3.92 -17.14
CA TYR A 282 -4.70 4.55 -18.26
C TYR A 282 -5.16 4.03 -19.63
N GLY A 283 -5.67 2.80 -19.72
CA GLY A 283 -6.26 2.26 -20.96
C GLY A 283 -7.64 2.82 -21.31
N PHE A 284 -8.28 3.55 -20.41
CA PHE A 284 -9.69 3.97 -20.49
C PHE A 284 -9.93 5.45 -20.08
N PRO A 285 -9.10 6.41 -20.50
CA PRO A 285 -9.08 7.76 -19.91
C PRO A 285 -10.43 8.51 -19.96
N ASP A 286 -11.28 8.20 -20.95
CA ASP A 286 -12.54 8.93 -21.20
C ASP A 286 -13.81 8.16 -20.82
N VAL A 287 -13.69 7.03 -20.11
CA VAL A 287 -14.86 6.16 -19.86
C VAL A 287 -15.81 6.69 -18.78
N LEU A 288 -15.34 7.62 -17.95
CA LEU A 288 -16.12 8.29 -16.90
C LEU A 288 -15.87 9.80 -16.94
N PRO A 289 -16.83 10.62 -16.48
CA PRO A 289 -16.68 12.08 -16.45
C PRO A 289 -15.74 12.57 -15.34
N CYS A 290 -14.81 11.75 -14.84
CA CYS A 290 -13.83 12.15 -13.82
C CYS A 290 -12.48 12.46 -14.46
N PRO A 291 -11.71 13.43 -13.94
CA PRO A 291 -10.45 13.84 -14.54
C PRO A 291 -9.37 12.77 -14.30
N PHE A 292 -9.21 11.84 -15.24
CA PHE A 292 -8.08 10.93 -15.26
C PHE A 292 -6.85 11.64 -15.83
N ASP A 293 -5.86 11.90 -14.98
CA ASP A 293 -4.62 12.57 -15.36
C ASP A 293 -3.62 11.59 -15.99
N VAL A 294 -3.73 11.42 -17.31
CA VAL A 294 -2.90 10.52 -18.12
C VAL A 294 -1.42 10.91 -18.02
N GLU A 295 -1.10 12.18 -18.24
CA GLU A 295 0.27 12.69 -18.28
C GLU A 295 1.00 12.50 -16.95
N ARG A 296 0.31 12.72 -15.82
CA ARG A 296 0.89 12.44 -14.50
C ARG A 296 1.23 10.96 -14.33
N GLN A 297 0.42 10.06 -14.88
CA GLN A 297 0.68 8.62 -14.79
C GLN A 297 1.93 8.24 -15.59
N GLU A 298 2.13 8.84 -16.77
CA GLU A 298 3.33 8.65 -17.60
C GLU A 298 4.59 9.21 -16.92
N LEU A 299 4.50 10.43 -16.36
CA LEU A 299 5.57 11.03 -15.57
C LEU A 299 5.94 10.19 -14.33
N HIS A 300 4.95 9.51 -13.74
CA HIS A 300 5.13 8.63 -12.60
C HIS A 300 5.83 7.32 -12.99
N TRP A 301 5.41 6.68 -14.07
CA TRP A 301 5.94 5.40 -14.53
C TRP A 301 7.28 5.52 -15.26
N TRP A 302 7.34 6.41 -16.24
CA TRP A 302 8.40 6.48 -17.24
C TRP A 302 9.28 7.72 -17.09
N GLY A 303 8.78 8.73 -16.37
CA GLY A 303 9.52 9.96 -16.08
C GLY A 303 9.36 11.06 -17.12
N GLU A 304 8.57 10.82 -18.16
CA GLU A 304 8.26 11.76 -19.22
C GLU A 304 6.82 11.56 -19.71
N VAL A 305 6.29 12.59 -20.35
CA VAL A 305 4.99 12.55 -21.04
C VAL A 305 5.21 12.03 -22.45
N LEU A 306 4.41 11.06 -22.88
CA LEU A 306 4.52 10.47 -24.22
C LEU A 306 3.90 11.37 -25.29
N SER A 307 4.30 11.17 -26.54
CA SER A 307 3.57 11.73 -27.67
C SER A 307 2.15 11.12 -27.73
N PRO A 308 1.14 11.88 -28.20
CA PRO A 308 -0.22 11.36 -28.35
C PRO A 308 -0.30 10.08 -29.18
N GLU A 309 0.50 9.96 -30.24
CA GLU A 309 0.52 8.82 -31.14
C GLU A 309 1.01 7.55 -30.42
N LEU A 310 2.13 7.65 -29.69
CA LEU A 310 2.69 6.53 -28.95
C LEU A 310 1.76 6.11 -27.80
N ARG A 311 1.21 7.09 -27.07
CA ARG A 311 0.19 6.87 -26.02
C ARG A 311 -1.00 6.10 -26.56
N ASN A 312 -1.60 6.58 -27.64
CA ASN A 312 -2.80 5.97 -28.24
C ASN A 312 -2.51 4.55 -28.73
N THR A 313 -1.33 4.34 -29.33
CA THR A 313 -0.88 3.00 -29.77
C THR A 313 -0.78 2.03 -28.59
N ILE A 314 -0.14 2.45 -27.49
CA ILE A 314 0.02 1.61 -26.29
C ILE A 314 -1.35 1.32 -25.63
N GLN A 315 -2.22 2.32 -25.52
CA GLN A 315 -3.57 2.16 -24.96
C GLN A 315 -4.41 1.21 -25.81
N GLU A 316 -4.33 1.32 -27.13
CA GLU A 316 -5.06 0.45 -28.05
C GLU A 316 -4.54 -0.99 -28.00
N ASN A 317 -3.22 -1.17 -27.99
CA ASN A 317 -2.60 -2.49 -27.85
C ASN A 317 -2.99 -3.16 -26.51
N PHE A 318 -3.03 -2.38 -25.42
CA PHE A 318 -3.54 -2.84 -24.14
C PHE A 318 -5.01 -3.25 -24.23
N ARG A 319 -5.90 -2.41 -24.77
CA ARG A 319 -7.33 -2.76 -24.88
C ARG A 319 -7.55 -4.02 -25.71
N ARG A 320 -6.80 -4.19 -26.81
CA ARG A 320 -6.84 -5.39 -27.67
C ARG A 320 -6.30 -6.65 -26.99
N SER A 321 -5.45 -6.51 -25.97
CA SER A 321 -4.90 -7.67 -25.25
C SER A 321 -5.91 -8.23 -24.24
N LEU A 322 -6.84 -7.42 -23.74
CA LEU A 322 -7.74 -7.79 -22.64
C LEU A 322 -8.62 -9.02 -22.89
N PRO A 323 -9.22 -9.21 -24.09
CA PRO A 323 -10.04 -10.39 -24.39
C PRO A 323 -9.27 -11.72 -24.42
N GLU A 324 -7.94 -11.67 -24.45
CA GLU A 324 -7.04 -12.84 -24.59
C GLU A 324 -6.67 -13.46 -23.24
N HIS A 325 -7.07 -12.85 -22.13
CA HIS A 325 -6.71 -13.32 -20.79
C HIS A 325 -7.74 -14.29 -20.22
N ASP A 326 -7.28 -15.37 -19.60
CA ASP A 326 -8.13 -16.42 -19.02
C ASP A 326 -8.58 -16.11 -17.59
N LEU A 327 -7.74 -15.39 -16.84
CA LEU A 327 -8.01 -14.95 -15.47
C LEU A 327 -7.60 -13.48 -15.34
N VAL A 328 -8.54 -12.64 -14.93
CA VAL A 328 -8.32 -11.20 -14.76
C VAL A 328 -8.67 -10.80 -13.34
N GLY A 329 -7.69 -10.31 -12.59
CA GLY A 329 -7.91 -9.67 -11.29
C GLY A 329 -8.36 -8.21 -11.48
N ILE A 330 -9.46 -7.81 -10.85
CA ILE A 330 -9.93 -6.40 -10.81
C ILE A 330 -10.29 -5.99 -9.37
N PRO A 331 -10.30 -4.68 -9.05
CA PRO A 331 -10.80 -4.21 -7.75
C PRO A 331 -12.24 -4.66 -7.49
N SER A 332 -12.46 -5.39 -6.40
CA SER A 332 -13.80 -5.70 -5.89
C SER A 332 -14.27 -4.65 -4.88
N VAL A 333 -15.48 -4.81 -4.32
CA VAL A 333 -15.99 -3.95 -3.24
C VAL A 333 -14.98 -3.79 -2.09
N PHE A 334 -14.18 -4.82 -1.83
CA PHE A 334 -13.18 -4.83 -0.78
C PHE A 334 -12.14 -3.72 -0.93
N ARG A 335 -11.70 -3.45 -2.16
CA ARG A 335 -10.75 -2.36 -2.44
C ARG A 335 -11.36 -1.01 -2.10
N PHE A 336 -12.63 -0.80 -2.42
CA PHE A 336 -13.36 0.43 -2.11
C PHE A 336 -13.65 0.57 -0.61
N ILE A 337 -13.91 -0.53 0.10
CA ILE A 337 -14.02 -0.56 1.56
C ILE A 337 -12.69 -0.18 2.22
N ASP A 338 -11.55 -0.63 1.69
CA ASP A 338 -10.23 -0.25 2.21
C ASP A 338 -9.96 1.26 2.02
N GLU A 339 -10.36 1.85 0.89
CA GLU A 339 -10.22 3.29 0.61
C GLU A 339 -11.29 4.18 1.27
N LEU A 340 -12.37 3.58 1.78
CA LEU A 340 -13.43 4.29 2.48
C LEU A 340 -12.89 5.07 3.69
N SER A 341 -13.16 6.37 3.76
CA SER A 341 -12.86 7.15 4.95
C SER A 341 -14.01 7.06 5.95
N ILE A 342 -13.67 6.78 7.22
CA ILE A 342 -14.68 6.80 8.29
C ILE A 342 -15.10 8.24 8.65
N ASN A 343 -14.20 9.22 8.45
CA ASN A 343 -14.39 10.61 8.90
C ASN A 343 -14.67 11.60 7.77
N ARG A 344 -14.24 11.29 6.55
CA ARG A 344 -14.43 12.16 5.38
C ARG A 344 -15.41 11.52 4.43
N ASP A 345 -16.02 12.35 3.60
CA ASP A 345 -16.79 11.88 2.45
C ASP A 345 -16.00 12.22 1.19
N TYR A 346 -15.63 11.19 0.44
CA TYR A 346 -14.85 11.32 -0.79
C TYR A 346 -15.72 10.95 -1.97
N SER A 347 -15.46 11.62 -3.09
CA SER A 347 -16.06 11.34 -4.39
C SER A 347 -14.97 10.93 -5.36
N ILE A 348 -15.33 10.16 -6.39
CA ILE A 348 -14.43 9.87 -7.51
C ILE A 348 -13.93 11.17 -8.17
N PHE A 349 -14.69 12.27 -8.15
CA PHE A 349 -14.30 13.53 -8.80
C PHE A 349 -13.25 14.33 -8.04
N ASN A 350 -13.08 14.08 -6.74
CA ASN A 350 -12.14 14.83 -5.90
C ASN A 350 -11.02 13.96 -5.30
N ASN A 351 -10.96 12.68 -5.65
CA ASN A 351 -9.94 11.74 -5.20
C ASN A 351 -9.35 11.01 -6.40
N ALA A 352 -8.11 11.34 -6.74
CA ALA A 352 -7.42 10.78 -7.90
C ALA A 352 -7.33 9.25 -7.89
N LEU A 353 -7.10 8.63 -6.72
CA LEU A 353 -7.05 7.17 -6.62
C LEU A 353 -8.41 6.53 -6.91
N LEU A 354 -9.49 7.10 -6.36
CA LEU A 354 -10.84 6.61 -6.60
C LEU A 354 -11.24 6.79 -8.07
N CYS A 355 -10.95 7.95 -8.69
CA CYS A 355 -11.19 8.15 -10.13
C CYS A 355 -10.49 7.07 -10.95
N ARG A 356 -9.21 6.79 -10.68
CA ARG A 356 -8.45 5.76 -11.39
C ARG A 356 -9.04 4.35 -11.24
N LEU A 357 -9.41 3.96 -10.01
CA LEU A 357 -10.05 2.66 -9.75
C LEU A 357 -11.39 2.51 -10.49
N PHE A 358 -12.24 3.54 -10.44
CA PHE A 358 -13.53 3.52 -11.13
C PHE A 358 -13.37 3.51 -12.65
N THR A 359 -12.45 4.34 -13.17
CA THR A 359 -12.12 4.42 -14.60
C THR A 359 -11.70 3.05 -15.12
N LEU A 360 -10.81 2.36 -14.40
CA LEU A 360 -10.45 0.99 -14.74
C LEU A 360 -11.66 0.06 -14.75
N CYS A 361 -12.33 -0.08 -13.60
CA CYS A 361 -13.36 -1.12 -13.44
C CYS A 361 -14.48 -0.92 -14.45
N HIS A 362 -14.93 0.33 -14.62
CA HIS A 362 -15.97 0.68 -15.58
C HIS A 362 -15.51 0.44 -17.03
N GLY A 363 -14.28 0.83 -17.38
CA GLY A 363 -13.69 0.61 -18.69
C GLY A 363 -13.59 -0.87 -19.08
N TYR A 364 -12.98 -1.68 -18.22
CA TYR A 364 -12.83 -3.11 -18.46
C TYR A 364 -14.18 -3.84 -18.48
N LEU A 365 -15.05 -3.60 -17.49
CA LEU A 365 -16.31 -4.34 -17.39
C LEU A 365 -17.29 -4.00 -18.51
N LYS A 366 -17.20 -2.81 -19.12
CA LYS A 366 -18.00 -2.48 -20.32
C LYS A 366 -17.63 -3.29 -21.56
N ILE A 367 -16.36 -3.72 -21.66
CA ILE A 367 -15.87 -4.53 -22.79
C ILE A 367 -15.72 -6.01 -22.43
N TYR A 368 -16.06 -6.38 -21.20
CA TYR A 368 -15.97 -7.76 -20.73
C TYR A 368 -16.98 -8.64 -21.49
N ASN A 369 -16.47 -9.73 -22.06
CA ASN A 369 -17.21 -10.60 -22.98
C ASN A 369 -17.63 -11.95 -22.35
N GLY A 370 -17.49 -12.11 -21.03
CA GLY A 370 -17.86 -13.35 -20.33
C GLY A 370 -16.85 -14.49 -20.41
N ARG A 371 -15.73 -14.35 -21.15
CA ARG A 371 -14.76 -15.45 -21.33
C ARG A 371 -13.86 -15.66 -20.12
N ALA A 372 -13.22 -14.57 -19.67
CA ALA A 372 -12.25 -14.61 -18.58
C ALA A 372 -12.92 -14.92 -17.23
N HIS A 373 -12.25 -15.67 -16.37
CA HIS A 373 -12.60 -15.70 -14.96
C HIS A 373 -12.17 -14.38 -14.32
N VAL A 374 -13.00 -13.83 -13.45
CA VAL A 374 -12.73 -12.57 -12.77
C VAL A 374 -12.41 -12.84 -11.30
N THR A 375 -11.31 -12.28 -10.81
CA THR A 375 -10.89 -12.39 -9.40
C THR A 375 -10.49 -11.03 -8.84
N GLU A 376 -9.99 -11.00 -7.62
CA GLU A 376 -9.61 -9.75 -6.95
C GLU A 376 -8.23 -9.23 -7.45
N GLY A 377 -8.13 -7.92 -7.70
CA GLY A 377 -6.99 -7.26 -8.35
C GLY A 377 -5.67 -7.27 -7.56
N GLN A 378 -5.71 -7.51 -6.25
CA GLN A 378 -4.57 -7.66 -5.36
C GLN A 378 -4.29 -9.13 -4.99
N ILE A 379 -4.92 -10.10 -5.64
CA ILE A 379 -4.74 -11.53 -5.35
C ILE A 379 -3.26 -11.97 -5.42
N ASN A 380 -2.41 -11.31 -6.23
CA ASN A 380 -0.97 -11.63 -6.31
C ASN A 380 -0.25 -11.55 -4.97
N LEU A 381 -0.69 -10.67 -4.06
CA LEU A 381 -0.07 -10.50 -2.75
C LEU A 381 -0.23 -11.74 -1.85
N TYR A 382 -1.24 -12.56 -2.16
CA TYR A 382 -1.55 -13.78 -1.43
C TYR A 382 -1.21 -15.03 -2.26
N LEU A 383 -1.29 -14.91 -3.59
CA LEU A 383 -1.08 -16.00 -4.52
C LEU A 383 0.39 -16.36 -4.69
N PHE A 384 1.27 -15.36 -4.82
CA PHE A 384 2.67 -15.56 -5.17
C PHE A 384 3.60 -15.19 -4.03
N ASP A 385 4.14 -16.21 -3.39
CA ASP A 385 5.35 -16.16 -2.56
C ASP A 385 6.49 -16.90 -3.29
N ARG A 386 7.69 -16.90 -2.69
CA ARG A 386 8.86 -17.58 -3.25
C ARG A 386 8.60 -19.08 -3.45
N GLU A 387 8.01 -19.74 -2.44
CA GLU A 387 7.76 -21.18 -2.46
C GLU A 387 6.84 -21.57 -3.62
N TYR A 388 5.75 -20.82 -3.81
CA TYR A 388 4.78 -21.07 -4.85
C TYR A 388 5.36 -20.79 -6.24
N ILE A 389 6.12 -19.71 -6.43
CA ILE A 389 6.83 -19.46 -7.69
C ILE A 389 7.78 -20.61 -8.00
N THR A 390 8.59 -21.06 -7.04
CA THR A 390 9.49 -22.21 -7.20
C THR A 390 8.73 -23.50 -7.51
N LYS A 391 7.58 -23.74 -6.87
CA LYS A 391 6.71 -24.89 -7.17
C LYS A 391 6.24 -24.85 -8.62
N LEU A 392 5.70 -23.71 -9.09
CA LEU A 392 5.23 -23.56 -10.46
C LEU A 392 6.39 -23.69 -11.47
N ALA A 393 7.56 -23.17 -11.14
CA ALA A 393 8.76 -23.30 -11.95
C ALA A 393 9.18 -24.77 -12.16
N LYS A 394 9.08 -25.60 -11.12
CA LYS A 394 9.38 -27.05 -11.20
C LYS A 394 8.37 -27.84 -12.05
N LEU A 395 7.15 -27.33 -12.21
CA LEU A 395 6.14 -27.93 -13.08
C LEU A 395 6.35 -27.56 -14.56
N ALA A 396 7.09 -26.49 -14.83
CA ALA A 396 7.33 -25.98 -16.17
C ALA A 396 8.51 -26.70 -16.86
N ARG A 397 8.46 -26.79 -18.19
CA ARG A 397 9.62 -27.22 -18.99
C ARG A 397 10.71 -26.15 -19.02
N ARG A 398 10.31 -24.88 -19.04
CA ARG A 398 11.19 -23.72 -19.03
C ARG A 398 10.51 -22.56 -18.32
N VAL A 399 11.30 -21.73 -17.64
CA VAL A 399 10.83 -20.56 -16.92
C VAL A 399 11.50 -19.30 -17.47
N VAL A 400 10.71 -18.24 -17.61
CA VAL A 400 11.18 -16.92 -18.00
C VAL A 400 10.68 -15.89 -16.97
N PHE A 401 11.58 -15.08 -16.43
CA PHE A 401 11.25 -13.92 -15.62
C PHE A 401 11.33 -12.67 -16.48
N ILE A 402 10.30 -11.84 -16.43
CA ILE A 402 10.26 -10.53 -17.07
C ILE A 402 10.06 -9.49 -15.97
N SER A 403 11.07 -8.66 -15.70
CA SER A 403 10.94 -7.65 -14.64
C SER A 403 11.90 -6.48 -14.79
N GLY A 404 11.65 -5.42 -14.02
CA GLY A 404 12.58 -4.32 -13.83
C GLY A 404 13.71 -4.57 -12.83
N ALA A 405 13.83 -5.77 -12.25
CA ALA A 405 14.96 -6.15 -11.39
C ALA A 405 16.10 -6.75 -12.23
N LYS A 406 17.34 -6.50 -11.81
CA LYS A 406 18.53 -7.09 -12.46
C LYS A 406 18.55 -8.61 -12.27
N ARG A 407 19.08 -9.31 -13.26
CA ARG A 407 19.20 -10.77 -13.31
C ARG A 407 19.91 -11.33 -12.09
N GLU A 408 21.02 -10.71 -11.66
CA GLU A 408 21.82 -11.17 -10.51
C GLU A 408 21.01 -11.33 -9.23
N TYR A 409 20.09 -10.40 -8.93
CA TYR A 409 19.22 -10.46 -7.75
C TYR A 409 18.11 -11.49 -7.89
N LEU A 410 17.56 -11.68 -9.10
CA LEU A 410 16.59 -12.76 -9.31
C LEU A 410 17.27 -14.13 -9.25
N GLN A 411 18.50 -14.25 -9.71
CA GLN A 411 19.30 -15.46 -9.60
C GLN A 411 19.64 -15.80 -8.15
N SER A 412 19.96 -14.82 -7.29
CA SER A 412 20.21 -15.08 -5.87
C SER A 412 18.96 -15.59 -5.15
N VAL A 413 17.79 -15.02 -5.45
CA VAL A 413 16.51 -15.44 -4.85
C VAL A 413 16.10 -16.85 -5.29
N PHE A 414 16.31 -17.16 -6.57
CA PHE A 414 15.88 -18.39 -7.22
C PHE A 414 17.07 -19.23 -7.71
N GLU A 415 18.08 -19.37 -6.85
CA GLU A 415 19.32 -20.12 -7.13
C GLU A 415 19.05 -21.60 -7.49
N ASP A 416 17.92 -22.14 -7.03
CA ASP A 416 17.46 -23.50 -7.29
C ASP A 416 16.81 -23.69 -8.67
N LEU A 417 16.74 -22.62 -9.48
CA LEU A 417 16.17 -22.62 -10.83
C LEU A 417 17.25 -22.35 -11.92
N PRO A 418 18.25 -23.23 -12.13
CA PRO A 418 19.40 -22.97 -12.99
C PRO A 418 19.07 -22.79 -14.49
N HIS A 419 17.86 -23.19 -14.92
CA HIS A 419 17.40 -23.06 -16.31
C HIS A 419 16.47 -21.86 -16.55
N ALA A 420 16.35 -20.95 -15.57
CA ALA A 420 15.55 -19.74 -15.73
C ALA A 420 16.21 -18.77 -16.72
N THR A 421 15.40 -18.18 -17.61
CA THR A 421 15.80 -17.08 -18.48
C THR A 421 15.29 -15.77 -17.90
N TYR A 422 16.10 -14.70 -17.95
CA TYR A 422 15.73 -13.40 -17.37
C TYR A 422 15.75 -12.32 -18.46
N ILE A 423 14.61 -11.68 -18.65
CA ILE A 423 14.41 -10.50 -19.49
C ILE A 423 14.32 -9.28 -18.58
N GLU A 424 15.35 -8.44 -18.61
CA GLU A 424 15.41 -7.21 -17.84
C GLU A 424 14.75 -6.07 -18.62
N LEU A 425 13.85 -5.37 -17.94
CA LEU A 425 13.13 -4.22 -18.49
C LEU A 425 13.67 -2.91 -17.89
N PRO A 426 13.55 -1.77 -18.62
CA PRO A 426 13.79 -0.45 -18.04
C PRO A 426 12.90 -0.26 -16.81
N THR A 427 13.51 -0.03 -15.64
CA THR A 427 12.75 0.05 -14.40
C THR A 427 11.87 1.31 -14.35
N HIS A 428 10.69 1.14 -13.73
CA HIS A 428 9.84 2.22 -13.25
C HIS A 428 10.64 3.32 -12.53
N ARG A 429 10.37 4.59 -12.83
CA ARG A 429 11.11 5.75 -12.30
C ARG A 429 11.36 5.70 -10.79
N LEU A 430 10.32 5.44 -10.00
CA LEU A 430 10.42 5.43 -8.52
C LEU A 430 11.32 4.32 -7.95
N LEU A 431 11.55 3.24 -8.69
CA LEU A 431 12.41 2.15 -8.24
C LEU A 431 13.85 2.32 -8.75
N LYS A 432 14.15 3.30 -9.61
CA LYS A 432 15.51 3.50 -10.17
C LYS A 432 16.59 3.72 -9.10
N ALA A 433 16.23 4.20 -7.91
CA ALA A 433 17.15 4.41 -6.79
C ALA A 433 17.46 3.13 -5.99
N GLU A 434 16.66 2.07 -6.19
CA GLU A 434 16.87 0.79 -5.52
C GLU A 434 18.03 0.02 -6.16
N LYS A 435 18.86 -0.62 -5.34
CA LYS A 435 20.05 -1.35 -5.81
C LYS A 435 19.72 -2.48 -6.78
N PHE A 436 18.54 -3.10 -6.62
CA PHE A 436 18.10 -4.22 -7.45
C PHE A 436 17.55 -3.82 -8.82
N SER A 437 17.40 -2.53 -9.11
CA SER A 437 16.71 -2.05 -10.31
C SER A 437 17.62 -2.00 -11.55
N CYS A 438 17.08 -2.42 -12.71
CA CYS A 438 17.71 -2.27 -14.02
C CYS A 438 17.47 -0.87 -14.61
N SER A 439 18.35 0.08 -14.27
CA SER A 439 18.25 1.49 -14.68
C SER A 439 19.08 1.85 -15.92
N GLU A 440 19.80 0.89 -16.50
CA GLU A 440 20.85 1.11 -17.52
C GLU A 440 20.31 1.27 -18.96
N ALA A 441 19.01 1.12 -19.17
CA ALA A 441 18.40 1.30 -20.49
C ALA A 441 18.46 2.76 -20.96
N THR A 442 18.80 2.97 -22.23
CA THR A 442 18.90 4.29 -22.87
C THR A 442 17.55 4.98 -23.06
N GLN A 443 16.46 4.21 -23.14
CA GLN A 443 15.10 4.71 -23.29
C GLN A 443 14.12 4.02 -22.31
N PRO A 444 13.06 4.72 -21.85
CA PRO A 444 12.00 4.10 -21.07
C PRO A 444 11.22 3.04 -21.86
N LEU A 445 10.59 2.12 -21.12
CA LEU A 445 9.90 0.94 -21.68
C LEU A 445 8.91 1.25 -22.84
N PRO A 446 8.10 2.33 -22.84
CA PRO A 446 7.19 2.65 -23.95
C PRO A 446 7.83 2.73 -25.33
N TYR A 447 9.10 3.11 -25.42
CA TYR A 447 9.79 3.28 -26.71
C TYR A 447 10.41 1.98 -27.22
N VAL A 448 10.60 1.00 -26.34
CA VAL A 448 11.37 -0.22 -26.64
C VAL A 448 10.59 -1.50 -26.38
N TYR A 449 9.34 -1.44 -25.89
CA TYR A 449 8.56 -2.62 -25.53
C TYR A 449 8.29 -3.57 -26.70
N GLU A 450 8.26 -3.07 -27.94
CA GLU A 450 8.10 -3.89 -29.13
C GLU A 450 9.29 -4.83 -29.36
N ASN A 451 10.52 -4.36 -29.08
CA ASN A 451 11.72 -5.21 -29.16
C ASN A 451 11.62 -6.37 -28.16
N TYR A 452 11.08 -6.11 -26.96
CA TYR A 452 10.84 -7.14 -25.97
C TYR A 452 9.74 -8.11 -26.39
N LEU A 453 8.71 -7.67 -27.13
CA LEU A 453 7.69 -8.57 -27.68
C LEU A 453 8.29 -9.61 -28.62
N ASP A 454 9.25 -9.23 -29.47
CA ASP A 454 9.91 -10.20 -30.36
C ASP A 454 10.75 -11.22 -29.59
N GLN A 455 11.44 -10.77 -28.55
CA GLN A 455 12.14 -11.68 -27.64
C GLN A 455 11.16 -12.63 -26.94
N ILE A 456 10.03 -12.13 -26.44
CA ILE A 456 8.98 -12.92 -25.79
C ILE A 456 8.42 -13.97 -26.76
N ARG A 457 8.12 -13.58 -28.00
CA ARG A 457 7.60 -14.47 -29.05
C ARG A 457 8.51 -15.65 -29.34
N SER A 458 9.83 -15.42 -29.36
CA SER A 458 10.81 -16.48 -29.65
C SER A 458 11.00 -17.46 -28.48
N LEU A 459 10.68 -17.04 -27.26
CA LEU A 459 10.79 -17.86 -26.05
C LEU A 459 9.49 -18.56 -25.67
N ALA A 460 8.34 -18.01 -26.07
CA ALA A 460 7.03 -18.52 -25.69
C ALA A 460 6.64 -19.78 -26.49
N GLY A 461 6.01 -20.72 -25.79
CA GLY A 461 5.62 -22.01 -26.35
C GLY A 461 4.99 -22.92 -25.28
N PRO A 462 4.42 -24.07 -25.68
CA PRO A 462 3.93 -25.07 -24.74
C PRO A 462 4.97 -25.45 -23.68
N GLY A 463 4.52 -25.52 -22.43
CA GLY A 463 5.33 -25.84 -21.26
C GLY A 463 6.28 -24.73 -20.78
N VAL A 464 6.23 -23.53 -21.37
CA VAL A 464 7.01 -22.37 -20.93
C VAL A 464 6.15 -21.48 -20.02
N VAL A 465 6.66 -21.16 -18.83
CA VAL A 465 6.00 -20.28 -17.86
C VAL A 465 6.74 -18.95 -17.76
N PHE A 466 5.98 -17.86 -17.88
CA PHE A 466 6.45 -16.49 -17.75
C PHE A 466 5.95 -15.86 -16.45
N PHE A 467 6.86 -15.45 -15.58
CA PHE A 467 6.56 -14.63 -14.42
C PHE A 467 6.80 -13.16 -14.76
N ILE A 468 5.73 -12.37 -14.84
CA ILE A 468 5.75 -11.01 -15.40
C ILE A 468 5.54 -9.98 -14.29
N SER A 469 6.51 -9.06 -14.16
CA SER A 469 6.45 -7.87 -13.32
C SER A 469 6.85 -6.64 -14.15
N ALA A 470 5.93 -6.23 -15.03
CA ALA A 470 6.17 -5.22 -16.07
C ALA A 470 5.10 -4.11 -16.12
N GLY A 471 4.39 -3.89 -15.00
CA GLY A 471 3.36 -2.85 -14.89
C GLY A 471 2.27 -2.92 -15.97
N PHE A 472 1.92 -1.77 -16.53
CA PHE A 472 0.88 -1.61 -17.55
C PHE A 472 1.18 -2.42 -18.82
N ILE A 473 2.39 -2.29 -19.37
CA ILE A 473 2.82 -2.96 -20.61
C ILE A 473 2.88 -4.48 -20.44
N GLY A 474 3.08 -4.96 -19.22
CA GLY A 474 3.08 -6.40 -18.91
C GLY A 474 1.81 -7.14 -19.32
N LYS A 475 0.67 -6.47 -19.50
CA LYS A 475 -0.57 -7.14 -19.93
C LYS A 475 -0.51 -7.51 -21.40
N ILE A 476 0.09 -6.63 -22.21
CA ILE A 476 0.35 -6.86 -23.63
C ILE A 476 1.30 -8.06 -23.77
N PHE A 477 2.36 -8.10 -22.95
CA PHE A 477 3.29 -9.23 -22.89
C PHE A 477 2.60 -10.54 -22.52
N ALA A 478 1.73 -10.53 -21.51
CA ALA A 478 1.02 -11.72 -21.06
C ALA A 478 0.10 -12.31 -22.15
N ALA A 479 -0.62 -11.46 -22.88
CA ALA A 479 -1.45 -11.90 -24.00
C ALA A 479 -0.61 -12.53 -25.12
N GLU A 480 0.54 -11.95 -25.46
CA GLU A 480 1.42 -12.50 -26.50
C GLU A 480 1.97 -13.87 -26.11
N VAL A 481 2.37 -14.06 -24.85
CA VAL A 481 2.82 -15.38 -24.34
C VAL A 481 1.73 -16.44 -24.51
N ALA A 482 0.50 -16.14 -24.10
CA ALA A 482 -0.61 -17.08 -24.21
C ALA A 482 -0.97 -17.41 -25.67
N LYS A 483 -0.93 -16.43 -26.58
CA LYS A 483 -1.10 -16.66 -28.03
C LYS A 483 -0.09 -17.62 -28.63
N LYS A 484 1.11 -17.72 -28.04
CA LYS A 484 2.16 -18.66 -28.46
C LYS A 484 2.08 -20.01 -27.75
N GLY A 485 1.04 -20.26 -26.95
CA GLY A 485 0.88 -21.54 -26.23
C GLY A 485 1.54 -21.58 -24.85
N GLY A 486 2.13 -20.47 -24.38
CA GLY A 486 2.77 -20.38 -23.07
C GLY A 486 1.80 -20.05 -21.94
N VAL A 487 2.31 -20.10 -20.71
CA VAL A 487 1.60 -19.65 -19.51
C VAL A 487 2.18 -18.33 -19.04
N ALA A 488 1.36 -17.28 -18.95
CA ALA A 488 1.74 -15.96 -18.45
C ALA A 488 1.12 -15.67 -17.09
N LEU A 489 1.94 -15.29 -16.11
CA LEU A 489 1.51 -15.00 -14.75
C LEU A 489 1.99 -13.60 -14.33
N ASP A 490 1.06 -12.66 -14.20
CA ASP A 490 1.33 -11.33 -13.63
C ASP A 490 1.53 -11.39 -12.11
N VAL A 491 2.80 -11.58 -11.72
CA VAL A 491 3.25 -11.60 -10.32
C VAL A 491 3.41 -10.21 -9.73
N GLY A 492 3.59 -9.19 -10.57
CA GLY A 492 3.65 -7.77 -10.19
C GLY A 492 4.61 -7.48 -9.05
N GLN A 493 4.14 -6.71 -8.06
CA GLN A 493 4.94 -6.28 -6.91
C GLN A 493 5.36 -7.43 -5.99
N SER A 494 4.70 -8.59 -6.02
CA SER A 494 5.07 -9.72 -5.17
C SER A 494 6.50 -10.18 -5.47
N LEU A 495 6.90 -10.18 -6.75
CA LEU A 495 8.27 -10.50 -7.15
C LEU A 495 9.28 -9.50 -6.58
N MET A 496 8.99 -8.21 -6.63
CA MET A 496 9.88 -7.18 -6.09
C MET A 496 9.99 -7.26 -4.56
N ASN A 497 8.88 -7.58 -3.88
CA ASN A 497 8.89 -7.79 -2.42
C ASN A 497 9.76 -9.00 -2.04
N ILE A 498 9.67 -10.10 -2.79
CA ILE A 498 10.51 -11.29 -2.57
C ILE A 498 11.99 -10.93 -2.74
N VAL A 499 12.34 -10.17 -3.79
CA VAL A 499 13.72 -9.72 -4.04
C VAL A 499 14.21 -8.79 -2.93
N ALA A 500 13.44 -7.77 -2.57
CA ALA A 500 13.82 -6.81 -1.53
C ALA A 500 14.05 -7.48 -0.17
N ASN A 501 13.16 -8.40 0.22
CA ASN A 501 13.26 -9.12 1.50
C ASN A 501 14.43 -10.12 1.54
N ASN A 502 15.01 -10.49 0.40
CA ASN A 502 16.18 -11.37 0.33
C ASN A 502 17.50 -10.60 0.40
N ILE A 503 17.52 -9.31 0.02
CA ILE A 503 18.73 -8.46 0.02
C ILE A 503 19.06 -7.94 1.43
N ASP A 504 18.04 -7.81 2.29
CA ASP A 504 18.19 -7.41 3.70
C ASP A 504 18.44 -8.60 4.65
N ALA A 505 18.46 -9.83 4.12
CA ALA A 505 18.75 -11.09 4.85
C ALA A 505 20.18 -11.54 4.56
#